data_AF-K1KWB3-F1
#
_entry.id   AF-K1KWB3-F1
#
_cell.length_a   1.000
_cell.length_b   1.000
_cell.length_c   1.000
_cell.angle_alpha   90.00
_cell.angle_beta   90.00
_cell.angle_gamma   90.00
#
_symmetry.space_group_name_H-M   'P 1'
#
loop_
_entity.id
_entity.type
_entity.pdbx_description
1 polymer ?
#
loop_
_entity_poly.entity_id
_entity_poly.type
_entity_poly.pdbx_seq_one_letter_code
_entity_poly.pdbx_strand_id
1 'polypeptide(L)' 'MNAIQTKKTLSNNVILRKLKIALNMRDEDILEALASVDFKFGKHELSALFRKPNQAQYRPCKDQVLRNFLRGLQKKYRTV' A
#
# COMPACT_ATOMS: atom_id res chain seq x y z
N MET A 1 34.58 15.07 8.47
CA MET A 1 33.83 13.86 8.09
C MET A 1 32.36 14.11 8.36
N ASN A 2 31.58 14.52 7.34
CA ASN A 2 30.12 14.65 7.48
C ASN A 2 29.51 13.56 6.62
N ALA A 3 28.99 12.52 7.26
CA ALA A 3 28.26 11.47 6.58
C ALA A 3 27.06 12.12 5.85
N ILE A 4 27.05 11.94 4.53
CA ILE A 4 25.93 12.21 3.64
C ILE A 4 24.68 11.57 4.25
N GLN A 5 23.56 12.30 4.32
CA GLN A 5 22.30 11.76 4.80
C GLN A 5 21.73 10.84 3.70
N THR A 6 22.24 9.61 3.66
CA THR A 6 22.01 8.64 2.59
C THR A 6 20.60 8.05 2.67
N LYS A 7 19.77 8.40 1.68
CA LYS A 7 18.58 7.66 1.22
C LYS A 7 17.45 7.53 2.25
N LYS A 8 16.43 8.38 2.13
CA LYS A 8 15.12 8.12 2.75
C LYS A 8 14.52 6.87 2.09
N THR A 9 14.74 5.70 2.66
CA THR A 9 14.26 4.42 2.13
C THR A 9 12.74 4.48 1.99
N LEU A 10 12.25 4.33 0.76
CA LEU A 10 10.83 4.41 0.45
C LEU A 10 10.12 3.17 1.02
N SER A 11 9.33 3.32 2.08
CA SER A 11 8.61 2.19 2.69
C SER A 11 7.36 1.83 1.89
N ASN A 12 6.92 0.57 2.00
CA ASN A 12 5.71 0.09 1.35
C ASN A 12 4.46 0.89 1.72
N ASN A 13 4.35 1.42 2.96
CA ASN A 13 3.25 2.30 3.34
C ASN A 13 3.26 3.59 2.50
N VAL A 14 4.45 4.16 2.24
CA VAL A 14 4.59 5.36 1.41
C VAL A 14 4.29 5.05 -0.05
N ILE A 15 4.75 3.91 -0.58
CA ILE A 15 4.43 3.46 -1.95
C ILE A 15 2.92 3.30 -2.11
N LEU A 16 2.28 2.54 -1.22
CA LEU A 16 0.84 2.31 -1.26
C LEU A 16 0.05 3.62 -1.21
N ARG A 17 0.45 4.57 -0.34
CA ARG A 17 -0.20 5.89 -0.28
C ARG A 17 -0.01 6.70 -1.56
N LYS A 18 1.19 6.70 -2.14
CA LYS A 18 1.47 7.41 -3.39
C LYS A 18 0.63 6.86 -4.53
N LEU A 19 0.54 5.54 -4.66
CA LEU A 19 -0.29 4.88 -5.68
C LEU A 19 -1.77 5.16 -5.48
N LYS A 20 -2.28 5.08 -4.24
CA LYS A 20 -3.66 5.44 -3.90
C LYS A 20 -4.01 6.84 -4.42
N ILE A 21 -3.18 7.84 -4.11
CA ILE A 21 -3.40 9.22 -4.51
C ILE A 21 -3.25 9.39 -6.03
N ALA A 22 -2.19 8.83 -6.62
CA ALA A 22 -1.90 8.97 -8.05
C ALA A 22 -2.99 8.35 -8.94
N LEU A 23 -3.64 7.28 -8.47
CA LEU A 23 -4.72 6.59 -9.18
C LEU A 23 -6.12 7.06 -8.72
N ASN A 24 -6.21 8.08 -7.86
CA ASN A 24 -7.46 8.59 -7.28
C ASN A 24 -8.35 7.48 -6.65
N MET A 25 -7.72 6.55 -5.93
CA MET A 25 -8.40 5.41 -5.33
C MET A 25 -8.92 5.72 -3.93
N ARG A 26 -10.11 5.21 -3.63
CA ARG A 26 -10.66 5.10 -2.26
C ARG A 26 -10.19 3.79 -1.61
N ASP A 27 -10.49 3.63 -0.32
CA ASP A 27 -10.11 2.40 0.39
C ASP A 27 -10.80 1.18 -0.20
N GLU A 28 -12.05 1.34 -0.62
CA GLU A 28 -12.86 0.31 -1.27
C GLU A 28 -12.20 -0.18 -2.59
N ASP A 29 -11.63 0.73 -3.38
CA ASP A 29 -10.96 0.37 -4.64
C ASP A 29 -9.68 -0.46 -4.38
N ILE A 30 -8.98 -0.18 -3.27
CA ILE A 30 -7.80 -0.96 -2.87
C ILE A 30 -8.21 -2.34 -2.37
N LEU A 31 -9.27 -2.42 -1.58
CA LEU A 31 -9.82 -3.69 -1.10
C LEU A 31 -10.31 -4.56 -2.27
N GLU A 32 -10.97 -3.97 -3.25
CA GLU A 32 -11.38 -4.65 -4.49
C GLU A 32 -10.16 -5.20 -5.26
N ALA A 33 -9.11 -4.38 -5.42
CA ALA A 33 -7.89 -4.82 -6.09
C ALA A 33 -7.22 -6.03 -5.38
N LEU A 34 -7.18 -6.02 -4.04
CA LEU A 34 -6.66 -7.14 -3.25
C LEU A 34 -7.57 -8.39 -3.35
N ALA A 35 -8.89 -8.21 -3.27
CA ALA A 35 -9.85 -9.29 -3.41
C ALA A 35 -9.79 -9.94 -4.80
N SER A 36 -9.50 -9.18 -5.85
CA SER A 36 -9.40 -9.68 -7.23
C SER A 36 -8.29 -10.73 -7.45
N VAL A 37 -7.35 -10.83 -6.51
CA VAL A 37 -6.25 -11.80 -6.49
C VAL A 37 -6.33 -12.73 -5.27
N ASP A 38 -7.55 -12.95 -4.76
CA ASP A 38 -7.88 -13.83 -3.64
C ASP A 38 -7.18 -13.45 -2.32
N PHE A 39 -6.74 -12.20 -2.19
CA PHE A 39 -6.13 -11.70 -0.96
C PHE A 39 -7.16 -11.01 -0.09
N LYS A 40 -7.70 -11.77 0.88
CA LYS A 40 -8.65 -11.24 1.88
C LYS A 40 -7.94 -10.22 2.77
N PHE A 41 -8.49 -9.01 2.83
CA PHE A 41 -7.95 -7.92 3.64
C PHE A 41 -9.08 -7.07 4.20
N GLY A 42 -9.04 -6.74 5.49
CA GLY A 42 -10.09 -5.98 6.16
C GLY A 42 -9.94 -4.46 6.04
N LYS A 43 -11.05 -3.73 6.14
CA LYS A 43 -11.06 -2.25 6.15
C LYS A 43 -10.23 -1.66 7.30
N HIS A 44 -10.30 -2.27 8.49
CA HIS A 44 -9.51 -1.84 9.64
C HIS A 44 -8.00 -2.09 9.45
N GLU A 45 -7.64 -3.23 8.85
CA GLU A 45 -6.26 -3.57 8.53
C GLU A 45 -5.68 -2.59 7.50
N LEU A 46 -6.45 -2.24 6.47
CA LEU A 46 -6.07 -1.24 5.48
C LEU A 46 -5.89 0.15 6.10
N SER A 47 -6.83 0.58 6.95
CA SER A 47 -6.72 1.86 7.66
C SER A 47 -5.43 1.94 8.49
N ALA A 48 -5.04 0.85 9.14
CA ALA A 48 -3.81 0.78 9.93
C ALA A 48 -2.53 1.05 9.11
N LEU A 49 -2.52 0.69 7.82
CA LEU A 49 -1.38 0.95 6.92
C LEU A 49 -1.21 2.44 6.58
N PHE A 50 -2.29 3.23 6.69
CA PHE A 50 -2.28 4.67 6.39
C PHE A 50 -2.17 5.56 7.64
N ARG A 51 -1.90 4.99 8.81
CA ARG A 51 -1.60 5.76 10.01
C ARG A 51 -0.16 6.27 10.00
N LYS A 52 0.12 7.30 10.79
CA LYS A 52 1.50 7.75 11.03
C LYS A 52 2.20 6.75 11.98
N PRO A 53 3.53 6.54 11.87
CA PRO A 53 4.25 5.57 12.71
C PRO A 53 4.11 5.75 14.22
N ASN A 54 3.81 6.98 14.67
CA ASN A 54 3.61 7.32 16.08
C ASN A 54 2.15 7.17 16.57
N GLN A 55 1.22 6.81 15.69
CA GLN A 55 -0.19 6.64 16.05
C GLN A 55 -0.47 5.22 16.52
N ALA A 56 -1.39 5.09 17.49
CA ALA A 56 -1.91 3.80 17.92
C ALA A 56 -2.48 3.01 16.73
N GLN A 57 -2.23 1.70 16.71
CA GLN A 57 -2.62 0.79 15.64
C GLN A 57 -1.97 1.08 14.27
N TYR A 58 -0.87 1.83 14.21
CA TYR A 58 -0.04 1.83 13.00
C TYR A 58 0.47 0.42 12.72
N ARG A 59 0.40 0.00 11.46
CA ARG A 59 0.97 -1.26 11.01
C ARG A 59 1.87 -1.06 9.78
N PRO A 60 3.07 -1.66 9.74
CA PRO A 60 3.90 -1.65 8.55
C PRO A 60 3.23 -2.44 7.43
N CYS A 61 3.22 -1.88 6.22
CA CYS A 61 2.77 -2.57 5.03
C CYS A 61 3.84 -3.59 4.63
N LYS A 62 3.51 -4.88 4.71
CA LYS A 62 4.44 -5.97 4.35
C LYS A 62 4.51 -6.11 2.84
N ASP A 63 5.62 -6.66 2.35
CA ASP A 63 5.85 -6.88 0.91
C ASP A 63 4.73 -7.69 0.25
N GLN A 64 4.15 -8.66 0.99
CA GLN A 64 3.05 -9.47 0.49
C GLN A 64 1.81 -8.65 0.13
N VAL A 65 1.45 -7.66 0.97
CA VAL A 65 0.29 -6.79 0.73
C VAL A 65 0.55 -5.93 -0.51
N LEU A 66 1.73 -5.30 -0.59
CA LEU A 66 2.07 -4.45 -1.72
C LEU A 66 2.14 -5.25 -3.03
N ARG A 67 2.72 -6.46 -3.00
CA ARG A 67 2.79 -7.35 -4.17
C ARG A 67 1.41 -7.74 -4.69
N ASN A 68 0.50 -8.13 -3.79
CA ASN A 68 -0.86 -8.49 -4.17
C ASN A 68 -1.65 -7.29 -4.66
N PHE A 69 -1.47 -6.11 -4.04
CA PHE A 69 -2.06 -4.87 -4.54
C PHE A 69 -1.61 -4.58 -5.98
N LEU A 70 -0.30 -4.63 -6.26
CA LEU A 70 0.23 -4.41 -7.60
C LEU A 70 -0.28 -5.44 -8.63
N ARG A 71 -0.42 -6.71 -8.24
CA ARG A 71 -1.06 -7.75 -9.09
C ARG A 71 -2.54 -7.43 -9.36
N GLY A 72 -3.27 -6.95 -8.36
CA GLY A 72 -4.64 -6.46 -8.52
C GLY A 72 -4.74 -5.28 -9.48
N LEU A 73 -3.81 -4.31 -9.38
CA LEU A 73 -3.72 -3.22 -10.34
C LEU A 73 -3.41 -3.71 -11.76
N GLN A 74 -2.48 -4.65 -11.92
CA GLN A 74 -2.19 -5.26 -13.22
C GLN A 74 -3.45 -5.89 -13.82
N LYS A 75 -4.20 -6.67 -13.03
CA LYS A 75 -5.47 -7.28 -13.47
C LYS A 75 -6.54 -6.23 -13.83
N LYS A 76 -6.60 -5.12 -13.09
CA LYS A 76 -7.58 -4.03 -13.31
C LYS A 76 -7.28 -3.17 -14.54
N TYR A 77 -6.00 -2.84 -14.79
CA TYR A 77 -5.61 -1.86 -15.82
C TYR A 77 -4.94 -2.47 -17.04
N ARG A 78 -4.49 -3.72 -16.97
CA ARG A 78 -3.82 -4.41 -18.06
C ARG A 78 -4.61 -5.67 -18.42
N THR A 79 -5.72 -5.46 -19.10
CA THR A 79 -6.41 -6.51 -19.85
C THR A 79 -5.61 -6.81 -21.11
N VAL A 80 -5.03 -8.01 -21.17
CA VAL A 80 -4.62 -8.66 -22.42
C VAL A 80 -5.80 -9.45 -22.97
#